data_AF-A0A7W0HMD6-F1
#
_entry.id   AF-A0A7W0HMD6-F1
#
_cell.length_a   1.000
_cell.length_b   1.000
_cell.length_c   1.000
_cell.angle_alpha   90.00
_cell.angle_beta   90.00
_cell.angle_gamma   90.00
#
_symmetry.space_group_name_H-M   'P 1'
#
loop_
_entity.id
_entity.type
_entity.pdbx_description
1 polymer ?
#
loop_
_entity_poly.entity_id
_entity_poly.type
_entity_poly.pdbx_seq_one_letter_code
_entity_poly.pdbx_strand_id
1 'polypeptide(L)' 'MTSRPPKAATRVHRLPTIAPDVLTPAQRVGRSCVSCRKQWPLPRVRIGRLPDGSPVMACSDCAEVLGVD' A
#
# COMPACT_ATOMS: atom_id res chain seq x y z
N MET A 1 36.53 -34.11 17.54
CA MET A 1 36.70 -32.94 16.66
C MET A 1 35.63 -32.97 15.59
N THR A 2 34.43 -32.48 15.88
CA THR A 2 33.38 -32.30 14.87
C THR A 2 32.74 -30.94 15.11
N SER A 3 33.20 -29.96 14.35
CA SER A 3 32.68 -28.60 14.38
C SER A 3 31.25 -28.60 13.86
N ARG A 4 30.32 -28.07 14.67
CA ARG A 4 28.91 -27.89 14.29
C ARG A 4 28.83 -26.80 13.21
N PRO A 5 28.18 -27.04 12.05
CA PRO A 5 28.04 -26.00 11.04
C PRO A 5 27.15 -24.86 11.57
N PRO A 6 27.41 -23.59 11.21
CA PRO A 6 26.56 -22.49 11.62
C PRO A 6 25.15 -22.66 11.03
N LYS A 7 24.12 -22.40 11.85
CA LYS A 7 22.71 -22.39 11.45
C LYS A 7 22.56 -21.42 10.27
N ALA A 8 22.04 -21.87 9.13
CA ALA A 8 21.89 -21.08 7.91
C ALA A 8 21.21 -19.73 8.23
N ALA A 9 21.94 -18.63 8.06
CA ALA A 9 21.41 -17.29 8.26
C ALA A 9 20.37 -17.00 7.17
N THR A 10 19.14 -16.71 7.56
CA THR A 10 18.07 -16.31 6.64
C THR A 10 18.49 -15.01 5.95
N ARG A 11 18.58 -15.03 4.61
CA ARG A 11 18.94 -13.85 3.82
C ARG A 11 17.78 -12.86 3.86
N VAL A 12 17.95 -11.76 4.58
CA VAL A 12 17.00 -10.64 4.55
C VAL A 12 17.18 -9.93 3.21
N HIS A 13 16.20 -10.00 2.32
CA HIS A 13 16.21 -9.20 1.10
C HIS A 13 15.97 -7.74 1.48
N ARG A 14 17.05 -6.94 1.50
CA ARG A 14 16.96 -5.49 1.67
C ARG A 14 16.27 -4.90 0.43
N LEU A 15 15.15 -4.23 0.64
CA LEU A 15 14.47 -3.48 -0.41
C LEU A 15 15.33 -2.27 -0.84
N PRO A 16 15.40 -1.95 -2.14
CA PRO A 16 16.14 -0.78 -2.62
C PRO A 16 15.49 0.52 -2.15
N THR A 17 16.31 1.53 -1.90
CA THR A 17 15.82 2.90 -1.69
C THR A 17 15.59 3.55 -3.05
N ILE A 18 14.37 4.03 -3.29
CA ILE A 18 14.00 4.71 -4.54
C ILE A 18 13.99 6.21 -4.30
N ALA A 19 14.67 6.96 -5.16
CA ALA A 19 14.71 8.41 -5.08
C ALA A 19 13.32 9.00 -5.38
N PRO A 20 12.86 10.03 -4.65
CA PRO A 20 11.52 10.57 -4.84
C PRO A 20 11.34 11.28 -6.18
N ASP A 21 12.39 11.93 -6.69
CA ASP A 21 12.40 12.70 -7.95
C ASP A 21 12.04 11.86 -9.18
N VAL A 22 12.33 10.55 -9.17
CA VAL A 22 11.96 9.63 -10.26
C VAL A 22 10.50 9.17 -10.22
N LEU A 23 9.75 9.54 -9.18
CA LEU A 23 8.35 9.14 -8.98
C LEU A 23 7.40 10.29 -9.29
N THR A 24 6.30 9.97 -9.95
CA THR A 24 5.15 10.89 -10.07
C THR A 24 4.53 11.16 -8.68
N PRO A 25 3.83 12.29 -8.48
CA PRO A 25 3.15 12.57 -7.21
C PRO A 25 2.21 11.43 -6.76
N ALA A 26 1.48 10.82 -7.70
CA ALA A 26 0.58 9.70 -7.41
C ALA A 26 1.33 8.44 -6.94
N GLN A 27 2.51 8.14 -7.51
CA GLN A 27 3.36 7.03 -7.05
C GLN A 27 3.99 7.30 -5.68
N ARG A 28 4.44 8.54 -5.42
CA ARG A 28 5.02 8.95 -4.13
C ARG A 28 4.06 8.73 -2.97
N VAL A 29 2.78 9.00 -3.19
CA VAL A 29 1.73 8.84 -2.16
C VAL A 29 0.98 7.50 -2.29
N GLY A 30 1.54 6.51 -2.99
CA GLY A 30 1.02 5.14 -3.05
C GLY A 30 -0.30 4.96 -3.81
N ARG A 31 -0.73 5.94 -4.62
CA ARG A 31 -1.97 5.87 -5.42
C ARG A 31 -1.78 5.20 -6.78
N SER A 32 -0.54 4.90 -7.18
CA SER A 32 -0.22 4.31 -8.48
C SER A 32 1.00 3.41 -8.38
N CYS A 33 0.98 2.32 -9.14
CA CYS A 33 2.08 1.35 -9.20
C CYS A 33 3.36 1.96 -9.79
N VAL A 34 4.48 1.75 -9.10
CA VAL A 34 5.80 2.19 -9.59
C VAL A 34 6.21 1.49 -10.89
N SER A 35 5.70 0.27 -11.13
CA SER A 35 5.99 -0.53 -12.31
C SER A 35 4.99 -0.29 -13.45
N CYS A 36 3.74 -0.69 -13.27
CA CYS A 36 2.74 -0.67 -14.34
C CYS A 36 1.88 0.61 -14.39
N ARG A 37 2.12 1.57 -13.50
CA ARG A 37 1.34 2.83 -13.35
C ARG A 37 -0.15 2.67 -13.09
N LYS A 38 -0.67 1.44 -12.95
CA LYS A 38 -2.05 1.17 -12.53
C LYS A 38 -2.36 1.95 -11.27
N GLN A 39 -3.41 2.77 -11.32
CA GLN A 39 -3.87 3.52 -10.16
C GLN A 39 -4.63 2.58 -9.25
N TRP A 40 -4.28 2.56 -7.97
CA TRP A 40 -5.06 1.87 -6.95
C TRP A 40 -6.07 2.85 -6.39
N PRO A 41 -7.32 2.41 -6.17
CA PRO A 41 -8.34 3.36 -5.83
C PRO A 41 -8.06 3.84 -4.41
N LEU A 42 -7.73 5.13 -4.30
CA LEU A 42 -7.75 5.76 -2.99
C LEU A 42 -9.18 5.79 -2.50
N PRO A 43 -9.44 5.50 -1.21
CA PRO A 43 -10.76 5.69 -0.65
C PRO A 43 -11.20 7.14 -0.86
N ARG A 44 -12.27 7.34 -1.63
CA ARG A 44 -12.80 8.66 -2.01
C ARG A 44 -14.29 8.78 -1.75
N VAL A 45 -15.00 7.67 -1.56
CA VAL A 45 -16.43 7.65 -1.27
C VAL A 45 -16.62 7.61 0.24
N ARG A 46 -17.40 8.54 0.80
CA ARG A 46 -17.75 8.53 2.22
C ARG A 46 -18.87 7.52 2.43
N ILE A 47 -18.60 6.46 3.17
CA ILE A 47 -19.56 5.38 3.45
C ILE A 47 -20.16 5.47 4.86
N GLY A 48 -19.72 6.44 5.66
CA GLY A 48 -20.20 6.63 7.02
C GLY A 48 -19.32 7.58 7.83
N ARG A 49 -19.48 7.56 9.15
CA ARG A 49 -18.71 8.34 10.11
C ARG A 49 -18.36 7.51 11.35
N LEU A 50 -17.19 7.77 11.91
CA LEU A 50 -16.79 7.32 13.24
C LEU A 50 -17.52 8.14 14.33
N PRO A 51 -17.57 7.67 15.59
CA PRO A 51 -18.22 8.41 16.68
C PRO A 51 -17.64 9.81 16.95
N ASP A 52 -16.38 10.05 16.60
CA ASP A 52 -15.72 11.36 16.69
C ASP A 52 -16.05 12.29 15.49
N GLY A 53 -16.87 11.82 14.54
CA GLY A 53 -17.27 12.55 13.35
C GLY A 53 -16.34 12.40 12.15
N SER A 54 -15.20 11.72 12.29
CA SER A 54 -14.27 11.43 11.19
C SER A 54 -14.94 10.57 10.10
N PRO A 55 -14.72 10.83 8.80
CA PRO A 55 -15.38 10.06 7.75
C PRO A 55 -14.77 8.66 7.60
N VAL A 56 -15.63 7.65 7.41
CA VAL A 56 -15.21 6.32 6.95
C VAL A 56 -15.24 6.33 5.42
N MET A 57 -14.13 5.94 4.79
CA MET A 57 -13.94 6.05 3.35
C MET A 57 -13.82 4.67 2.69
N ALA A 58 -14.41 4.48 1.52
CA ALA A 58 -14.21 3.32 0.64
C ALA A 58 -13.67 3.74 -0.75
N CYS A 59 -12.98 2.83 -1.42
CA CYS A 59 -12.71 2.95 -2.86
C CYS A 59 -14.02 2.81 -3.65
N SER A 60 -14.05 3.32 -4.89
CA SER A 60 -15.22 3.24 -5.77
C SER A 60 -15.72 1.79 -5.94
N ASP A 61 -14.83 0.83 -6.20
CA ASP A 61 -15.20 -0.57 -6.39
C ASP A 61 -15.89 -1.16 -5.14
N CYS A 62 -15.41 -0.86 -3.93
CA CYS A 62 -16.04 -1.35 -2.70
C CYS A 62 -17.29 -0.55 -2.33
N ALA A 63 -17.35 0.73 -2.65
CA ALA A 63 -18.53 1.58 -2.48
C ALA A 63 -19.72 1.07 -3.30
N GLU A 64 -19.46 0.68 -4.56
CA GLU A 64 -20.45 0.04 -5.43
C GLU A 64 -20.98 -1.26 -4.83
N VAL A 65 -20.10 -2.13 -4.33
CA VAL A 65 -20.49 -3.39 -3.64
C VAL A 65 -21.34 -3.12 -2.38
N LEU A 66 -21.09 -2.00 -1.69
CA LEU A 66 -21.83 -1.59 -0.50
C LEU A 66 -23.14 -0.84 -0.82
N GLY A 67 -23.41 -0.51 -2.09
CA GLY A 67 -24.60 0.24 -2.50
C GLY A 67 -24.59 1.70 -2.06
N VAL A 68 -23.40 2.30 -1.98
CA VAL A 68 -23.19 3.70 -1.56
C VAL A 68 -22.26 4.39 -2.56
N ASP A 69 -22.80 5.18 -3.50
CA ASP A 69 -22.04 5.94 -4.50
C ASP A 69 -22.38 7.44 -4.51
#